data_AF-A0A7V1H3I6-F1
#
_entry.id   AF-A0A7V1H3I6-F1
#
_cell.length_a   1.000
_cell.length_b   1.000
_cell.length_c   1.000
_cell.angle_alpha   90.00
_cell.angle_beta   90.00
_cell.angle_gamma   90.00
#
_symmetry.space_group_name_H-M   'P 1'
#
loop_
_entity.id
_entity.type
_entity.pdbx_description
1 polymer ?
#
loop_
_entity_poly.entity_id
_entity_poly.type
_entity_poly.pdbx_seq_one_letter_code
_entity_poly.pdbx_strand_id
1 'polypeptide(L)' 'RDTFNVEPVSCNVMNVRGKKKRVRYKEGYTSSWKKAIVTLKEGDKIEFFEGV' A
#
# COMPACT_ATOMS: atom_id res chain seq x y z
N ARG A 1 -15.34 -0.53 -3.97
CA ARG A 1 -16.33 -1.53 -4.39
C ARG A 1 -16.29 -1.42 -5.91
N ASP A 2 -15.56 -2.22 -6.68
CA ASP A 2 -15.25 -3.64 -6.54
C ASP A 2 -14.04 -4.01 -7.43
N THR A 3 -12.99 -4.58 -6.85
CA THR A 3 -11.84 -5.10 -7.60
C THR A 3 -11.47 -6.51 -7.15
N PHE A 4 -11.80 -6.88 -5.91
CA PHE A 4 -11.40 -8.15 -5.31
C PHE A 4 -12.53 -8.94 -4.63
N ASN A 5 -13.80 -8.50 -4.73
CA ASN A 5 -14.98 -9.20 -4.19
C ASN A 5 -14.82 -9.82 -2.77
N VAL A 6 -14.01 -9.19 -1.91
CA VAL A 6 -13.74 -9.59 -0.52
C VAL A 6 -14.36 -8.59 0.45
N GLU A 7 -14.68 -9.05 1.66
CA GLU A 7 -15.24 -8.20 2.72
C GLU A 7 -14.16 -7.85 3.77
N PRO A 8 -13.59 -6.63 3.73
CA PRO A 8 -12.55 -6.24 4.68
C PRO A 8 -13.13 -5.97 6.08
N VAL A 9 -12.46 -6.49 7.11
CA VAL A 9 -12.83 -6.28 8.52
C VAL A 9 -12.34 -4.93 9.02
N SER A 10 -11.10 -4.58 8.67
CA SER A 10 -10.49 -3.32 9.09
C SER A 10 -9.49 -2.82 8.05
N CYS A 11 -9.32 -1.50 7.98
CA CYS A 11 -8.35 -0.85 7.12
C CYS A 11 -7.53 0.15 7.93
N ASN A 12 -6.21 -0.02 7.91
CA ASN A 12 -5.26 0.90 8.50
C ASN A 12 -4.52 1.64 7.38
N VAL A 13 -4.65 2.95 7.36
CA VAL A 13 -4.03 3.80 6.33
C VAL A 13 -2.91 4.61 6.96
N MET A 14 -1.77 4.66 6.26
CA MET A 14 -0.63 5.47 6.66
C MET A 14 -0.09 6.28 5.49
N ASN A 15 0.30 7.53 5.76
CA ASN A 15 0.96 8.38 4.78
C ASN A 15 2.48 8.19 4.86
N VAL A 16 3.07 7.62 3.82
CA VAL A 16 4.51 7.37 3.74
C VAL A 16 5.15 8.56 3.02
N ARG A 17 5.88 9.36 3.80
CA ARG A 17 6.62 10.50 3.26
C ARG A 17 7.74 10.03 2.33
N GLY A 18 7.93 10.77 1.25
CA GLY A 18 9.04 10.58 0.34
C GLY A 18 10.39 10.64 1.06
N LYS A 19 11.32 9.76 0.69
CA LYS A 19 12.68 9.77 1.23
C LYS A 19 13.48 10.86 0.52
N LYS A 20 14.30 11.61 1.27
CA LYS A 20 15.25 12.55 0.66
C LYS A 20 16.24 11.76 -0.20
N LYS A 21 16.41 12.17 -1.45
CA LYS A 21 17.32 11.58 -2.43
C LYS A 21 18.03 12.70 -3.18
N ARG A 22 19.19 12.40 -3.77
CA ARG A 22 19.96 13.37 -4.53
C ARG A 22 20.32 12.78 -5.87
N VAL A 23 20.15 13.58 -6.93
CA VAL A 23 20.66 13.24 -8.27
C VAL A 23 21.67 14.30 -8.65
N ARG A 24 22.94 13.88 -8.81
CA ARG A 24 24.09 14.76 -9.03
C ARG A 24 24.17 15.85 -7.95
N TYR A 25 23.88 17.10 -8.31
CA TYR A 25 23.94 18.28 -7.45
C TYR A 25 22.59 18.73 -6.90
N LYS A 26 21.45 18.19 -7.38
CA LYS A 26 20.12 18.58 -6.91
C LYS A 26 19.59 17.60 -5.86
N GLU A 27 19.21 18.15 -4.71
CA GLU A 27 18.44 17.43 -3.70
C GLU A 27 16.95 17.39 -4.09
N GLY A 28 16.30 16.28 -3.81
CA GLY A 28 14.88 16.08 -4.03
C GLY A 28 14.32 15.03 -3.07
N TYR A 29 13.04 14.72 -3.23
CA TYR A 29 12.36 13.67 -2.48
C TYR A 29 11.74 12.67 -3.45
N THR A 30 11.66 11.41 -3.04
CA THR A 30 10.82 10.45 -3.77
C THR A 30 9.34 10.85 -3.62
N SER A 31 8.46 10.29 -4.46
CA SER A 31 7.02 10.48 -4.29
C SER A 31 6.59 10.04 -2.89
N SER A 32 5.74 10.86 -2.26
CA SER A 32 5.00 10.42 -1.08
C SER A 32 3.84 9.55 -1.55
N TRP A 33 3.52 8.51 -0.79
CA TRP A 33 2.48 7.56 -1.15
C TRP A 33 1.67 7.16 0.07
N LYS A 34 0.42 6.80 -0.16
CA LYS A 34 -0.48 6.32 0.87
C LYS A 34 -0.44 4.79 0.85
N LYS A 35 -0.07 4.18 1.97
CA LYS A 35 -0.13 2.73 2.16
C LYS A 35 -1.40 2.39 2.93
N ALA A 36 -2.14 1.39 2.46
CA ALA A 36 -3.25 0.80 3.18
C ALA A 36 -2.90 -0.65 3.53
N ILE A 37 -3.10 -1.01 4.78
CA ILE A 37 -3.01 -2.38 5.29
C ILE A 37 -4.44 -2.80 5.59
N VAL A 38 -4.90 -3.85 4.92
CA VAL A 38 -6.28 -4.31 4.99
C VAL A 38 -6.31 -5.69 5.63
N THR A 39 -7.16 -5.84 6.64
CA THR A 39 -7.40 -7.11 7.32
C THR A 39 -8.65 -7.75 6.71
N LEU A 40 -8.51 -8.98 6.22
CA LEU A 40 -9.59 -9.78 5.64
C LEU A 40 -10.18 -10.72 6.70
N LYS A 41 -11.42 -11.20 6.47
CA LYS A 41 -12.02 -12.25 7.30
C LYS A 41 -11.28 -13.58 7.07
N GLU A 42 -11.30 -14.45 8.06
CA GLU A 42 -10.74 -15.80 7.94
C GLU A 42 -11.49 -16.56 6.83
N GLY A 43 -10.79 -16.87 5.73
CA GLY A 43 -11.34 -17.53 4.55
C GLY A 43 -11.41 -16.65 3.30
N ASP A 44 -11.38 -15.32 3.44
CA ASP A 44 -11.30 -14.40 2.31
C ASP A 44 -9.86 -14.31 1.80
N LYS A 45 -9.65 -14.67 0.53
CA LYS A 45 -8.34 -14.68 -0.13
C LYS A 45 -8.34 -13.76 -1.33
N ILE A 46 -7.21 -13.10 -1.57
CA ILE A 46 -6.96 -12.35 -2.79
C ILE A 46 -5.90 -13.09 -3.58
N GLU A 47 -6.32 -13.83 -4.61
CA GLU A 47 -5.48 -14.72 -5.43
C GLU A 47 -4.27 -14.01 -6.06
N PHE A 48 -4.37 -12.70 -6.28
CA PHE A 48 -3.30 -11.90 -6.87
C PHE A 48 -2.05 -11.74 -5.98
N PHE A 49 -2.16 -11.93 -4.66
CA PHE A 49 -1.08 -11.66 -3.71
C PHE A 49 -0.43 -12.92 -3.09
N GLU A 50 -0.90 -14.14 -3.38
CA GLU A 50 -0.35 -15.38 -2.80
C GLU A 50 0.96 -15.87 -3.46
N GLY A 51 1.44 -15.23 -4.54
CA GLY A 51 2.57 -15.71 -5.36
C GLY A 51 3.81 -14.81 -5.44
N VAL A 52 4.04 -13.90 -4.48
CA VAL A 52 5.23 -13.02 -4.43
C VAL A 52 6.04 -13.26 -3.15
#